data_AF-A0A134DGE7-F1
#
_entry.id   AF-A0A134DGE7-F1
#
_cell.length_a   1.000
_cell.length_b   1.000
_cell.length_c   1.000
_cell.angle_alpha   90.00
_cell.angle_beta   90.00
_cell.angle_gamma   90.00
#
_symmetry.space_group_name_H-M   'P 1'
#
loop_
_entity.id
_entity.type
_entity.pdbx_description
1 polymer ?
#
loop_
_entity_poly.entity_id
_entity_poly.type
_entity_poly.pdbx_seq_one_letter_code
_entity_poly.pdbx_strand_id
1 'polypeptide(L)' 'MTETNGSGPADLSGTVDERLAQLTALESASEPLSAQWLHRQLRSALNAWAEDATTVDIDLESRTDY' A
#
# COMPACT_ATOMS: atom_id res chain seq x y z
N MET A 1 -17.88 5.50 15.86
CA MET A 1 -18.14 5.57 14.41
C MET A 1 -17.70 4.27 13.80
N THR A 2 -18.62 3.33 13.59
CA THR A 2 -18.34 2.10 12.84
C THR A 2 -18.48 2.42 11.36
N GLU A 3 -17.39 2.87 10.75
CA GLU A 3 -17.31 3.00 9.31
C GLU A 3 -17.52 1.60 8.71
N THR A 4 -18.71 1.41 8.14
CA THR A 4 -19.04 0.29 7.26
C THR A 4 -18.05 0.31 6.11
N ASN A 5 -16.93 -0.40 6.28
CA ASN A 5 -15.92 -0.63 5.27
C ASN A 5 -16.59 -1.43 4.14
N GLY A 6 -16.90 -0.72 3.06
CA GLY A 6 -17.67 -1.24 1.94
C GLY A 6 -17.06 -2.52 1.36
N SER A 7 -17.79 -3.62 1.57
CA SER A 7 -17.93 -4.82 0.71
C SER A 7 -16.83 -5.10 -0.32
N GLY A 8 -15.57 -5.15 0.11
CA GLY A 8 -14.42 -5.44 -0.73
C GLY A 8 -13.34 -6.15 0.07
N PRO A 9 -12.35 -6.75 -0.61
CA PRO A 9 -11.26 -7.45 0.05
C PRO A 9 -10.49 -6.53 1.02
N ALA A 10 -9.77 -7.15 1.97
CA ALA A 10 -8.91 -6.40 2.89
C ALA A 10 -7.85 -5.59 2.14
N ASP A 11 -7.31 -4.54 2.76
CA ASP A 11 -6.21 -3.78 2.19
C ASP A 11 -4.94 -4.66 2.08
N LEU A 12 -4.16 -4.43 1.02
CA LEU A 12 -2.87 -5.09 0.80
C LEU A 12 -1.86 -4.57 1.83
N SER A 13 -1.09 -5.48 2.42
CA SER A 13 -0.22 -5.16 3.56
C SER A 13 1.09 -5.94 3.47
N GLY A 14 2.09 -5.52 4.24
CA GLY A 14 3.41 -6.14 4.23
C GLY A 14 4.33 -5.52 3.17
N THR A 15 5.34 -6.30 2.78
CA THR A 15 6.35 -5.96 1.78
C THR A 15 5.78 -5.88 0.37
N VAL A 16 6.56 -5.35 -0.58
CA VAL A 16 6.14 -5.24 -1.99
C VAL A 16 5.80 -6.62 -2.58
N ASP A 17 6.63 -7.63 -2.29
CA ASP A 17 6.41 -9.00 -2.76
C ASP A 17 5.12 -9.61 -2.19
N GLU A 18 4.85 -9.41 -0.91
CA GLU A 18 3.61 -9.88 -0.28
C GLU A 18 2.37 -9.20 -0.89
N ARG A 19 2.42 -7.88 -1.11
CA ARG A 19 1.32 -7.13 -1.74
C ARG A 19 1.06 -7.61 -3.17
N LEU A 20 2.11 -7.92 -3.95
CA LEU A 20 1.99 -8.48 -5.30
C LEU A 20 1.38 -9.88 -5.29
N ALA A 21 1.78 -10.74 -4.35
CA ALA A 21 1.19 -12.07 -4.19
C ALA A 21 -0.29 -12.00 -3.82
N GLN A 22 -0.65 -11.11 -2.90
CA GLN A 22 -2.04 -10.85 -2.52
C GLN A 22 -2.87 -10.32 -3.69
N LEU A 23 -2.34 -9.39 -4.48
CA LEU A 23 -3.01 -8.88 -5.68
C LEU A 23 -3.25 -9.99 -6.72
N THR A 24 -2.23 -10.82 -6.96
CA THR A 24 -2.31 -11.96 -7.90
C THR A 24 -3.39 -12.97 -7.44
N ALA A 25 -3.51 -13.21 -6.14
CA ALA A 25 -4.54 -14.07 -5.57
C ALA A 25 -5.94 -13.49 -5.78
N LEU A 26 -6.10 -12.17 -5.64
CA LEU A 26 -7.37 -11.48 -5.88
C LEU A 26 -7.77 -11.50 -7.36
N GLU A 27 -6.82 -11.31 -8.28
CA GLU A 27 -7.06 -11.43 -9.73
C GLU A 27 -7.46 -12.85 -10.11
N SER A 28 -6.86 -13.86 -9.47
CA SER A 28 -7.18 -15.28 -9.69
C SER A 28 -8.54 -15.68 -9.13
N ALA A 29 -9.02 -15.00 -8.08
CA ALA A 29 -10.31 -15.27 -7.45
C ALA A 29 -11.52 -14.88 -8.33
N SER A 30 -11.30 -14.24 -9.49
CA SER A 30 -12.35 -13.79 -10.43
C SER A 30 -13.41 -12.88 -9.79
N GLU A 31 -13.11 -12.30 -8.62
CA GLU A 31 -14.02 -11.40 -7.93
C GLU A 31 -13.77 -9.96 -8.44
N PRO A 32 -14.82 -9.23 -8.87
CA PRO A 32 -14.64 -7.89 -9.40
C PRO A 32 -14.18 -6.95 -8.28
N LEU A 33 -12.94 -6.47 -8.40
CA LEU A 33 -12.39 -5.45 -7.51
C LEU A 33 -13.10 -4.12 -7.74
N SER A 34 -13.62 -3.53 -6.67
CA SER A 34 -14.27 -2.22 -6.77
C SER A 34 -13.25 -1.11 -7.02
N ALA A 35 -13.62 -0.10 -7.81
CA ALA A 35 -12.78 1.07 -8.03
C ALA A 35 -12.42 1.82 -6.72
N GLN A 36 -13.32 1.77 -5.72
CA GLN A 36 -13.08 2.36 -4.40
C GLN A 36 -11.97 1.61 -3.65
N TRP A 37 -11.94 0.28 -3.75
CA TRP A 37 -10.87 -0.52 -3.16
C TRP A 37 -9.53 -0.24 -3.83
N LEU A 38 -9.49 -0.15 -5.15
CA LEU A 38 -8.25 0.17 -5.90
C LEU A 38 -7.71 1.55 -5.53
N HIS A 39 -8.59 2.55 -5.40
CA HIS A 39 -8.20 3.89 -4.99
C HIS A 39 -7.60 3.94 -3.58
N ARG A 40 -8.13 3.12 -2.64
CA ARG A 40 -7.54 2.96 -1.30
C ARG A 40 -6.15 2.32 -1.36
N GLN A 41 -5.97 1.26 -2.15
CA GLN A 41 -4.66 0.61 -2.31
C GLN A 41 -3.62 1.58 -2.89
N LEU A 42 -4.00 2.35 -3.91
CA LEU A 42 -3.12 3.34 -4.52
C LEU A 42 -2.72 4.42 -3.50
N ARG A 43 -3.67 4.94 -2.73
CA ARG A 43 -3.39 5.93 -1.68
C ARG A 43 -2.44 5.38 -0.62
N SER A 44 -2.64 4.13 -0.18
CA SER A 44 -1.76 3.46 0.78
C SER A 44 -0.34 3.28 0.24
N ALA A 45 -0.21 2.84 -1.01
CA ALA A 45 1.09 2.67 -1.67
C ALA A 45 1.85 4.00 -1.82
N LEU A 46 1.15 5.08 -2.23
CA LEU A 46 1.74 6.41 -2.33
C LEU A 46 2.18 6.97 -0.98
N ASN A 47 1.42 6.71 0.10
CA ASN A 47 1.82 7.13 1.44
C ASN A 47 3.08 6.41 1.90
N ALA A 48 3.12 5.08 1.75
CA ALA A 48 4.29 4.27 2.11
C ALA A 48 5.54 4.69 1.32
N TRP A 49 5.38 5.02 0.03
CA TRP A 49 6.49 5.53 -0.77
C TRP A 49 6.96 6.92 -0.33
N ALA A 50 6.06 7.82 0.06
CA ALA A 50 6.42 9.12 0.59
C ALA A 50 7.14 9.02 1.95
N GLU A 51 6.74 8.08 2.81
CA GLU A 51 7.39 7.80 4.10
C GLU A 51 8.80 7.21 3.91
N ASP A 52 8.96 6.31 2.94
CA ASP A 52 10.27 5.75 2.56
C ASP A 52 11.20 6.83 1.98
N ALA A 53 10.68 7.68 1.07
CA ALA A 53 11.43 8.81 0.52
C ALA A 53 11.87 9.81 1.60
N THR A 54 11.02 10.07 2.59
CA THR A 54 11.36 10.90 3.76
C THR A 54 12.45 10.26 4.61
N THR A 55 12.45 8.93 4.73
CA THR A 55 13.46 8.19 5.49
C THR A 55 14.82 8.21 4.79
N VAL A 56 14.85 8.07 3.46
CA VAL A 56 16.09 8.14 2.66
C VAL A 56 16.73 9.53 2.75
N ASP A 57 15.92 10.59 2.73
CA ASP A 57 16.40 11.98 2.83
C ASP A 57 17.06 12.26 4.20
N ILE A 58 16.45 11.78 5.29
CA ILE A 58 17.00 11.89 6.65
C ILE A 58 18.32 11.12 6.80
N ASP A 59 18.43 9.91 6.23
CA ASP A 59 19.67 9.11 6.31
C ASP A 59 20.81 9.72 5.48
N LEU A 60 20.48 10.36 4.34
CA LEU A 60 21.44 11.06 3.50
C LEU A 60 22.03 12.31 4.19
N GLU A 61 21.19 13.09 4.89
CA GLU A 61 21.63 14.28 5.64
C GLU A 61 22.57 13.86 6.78
N SER A 62 22.21 12.84 7.57
CA SER A 62 23.02 12.30 8.67
C SER A 62 24.43 11.84 8.26
N ARG A 63 24.61 11.41 7.00
CA ARG A 63 25.89 10.91 6.48
C ARG A 63 26.81 12.01 5.94
N THR A 64 26.30 13.23 5.78
CA THR A 64 27.06 14.37 5.24
C THR A 64 27.75 15.18 6.34
N ASP A 65 27.36 14.99 7.61
CA ASP A 65 27.93 15.66 8.78
C ASP A 65 29.19 14.98 9.39
N TYR A 66 29.84 14.05 8.68
CA TYR A 66 31.06 13.35 9.16
C TYR A 66 32.31 13.63 8.33
#